data_AF-A0A2V9VZ04-F1
#
_entry.id   AF-A0A2V9VZ04-F1
#
_cell.length_a   1.000
_cell.length_b   1.000
_cell.length_c   1.000
_cell.angle_alpha   90.00
_cell.angle_beta   90.00
_cell.angle_gamma   90.00
#
_symmetry.space_group_name_H-M   'P 1'
#
loop_
_entity.id
_entity.type
_entity.pdbx_description
1 polymer ?
#
loop_
_entity_poly.entity_id
_entity_poly.type
_entity_poly.pdbx_seq_one_letter_code
_entity_poly.pdbx_strand_id
1 'polypeptide(L)'
;MKKSLQVWLPIVLVCLATISASAQVGIGPTGPGGNGTTSQGGGSFRVQCPTTTPLHPTAIYNPLNTANTTGAPLTEAAEPAYTGPVVTAETVGGVHFNGTASSGQNPPYLLNGGTVKCQEISGGDGYMTEADGNQTFMFSFGPLSGMELIMQGQPGTLFAADFNNTYHPASGPDVNRYYNSPDLPSVCGPASPASCPTAGAAGISSLGSDPAYDPNKPVALNAAVADPGDIMNIGVINGNIPAPLMAFDEDDEFFLTLSNVGMIMRPDLFEQHTVHFHGYPNASSYYDGVPDATWAINIGGSATYYYVAPDAGTYFWLCHITPPEHLRMGLVGQLYVRPRQNRVPSGTQLFTATQWQQNDLRTACQGTGAAPAAGYTYSATAGSIDILCSAPIPAVNTGVIQGTYNDGTNFKYAYNDGDGSTRYDIDVPIQIHGFDPNFHFVGMTFNPEGFADMKDKYFLLNGRSYPDTVGVPGYSGGPAGGAASSAGSPGTPSGDAFAAPNAIGTEDSDGRTRYSQPLPTLVTLSKSGGPGGKAQRALLRIADLDVTEYQTLASLGIPMQLVGFNAKLLRDQAGNNMYVTTNSITLGGGESLDVILDSASVPPGTYFLYTPNLDHLSNDAENFGGLMTEVVVTP
;
A
#
# COMPACT_ATOMS: atom_id res chain seq x y z
N MET A 1 -22.24 26.77 -62.75
CA MET A 1 -21.46 25.71 -62.06
C MET A 1 -20.93 26.28 -60.75
N LYS A 2 -21.58 25.95 -59.63
CA LYS A 2 -21.18 26.35 -58.27
C LYS A 2 -20.07 25.40 -57.81
N LYS A 3 -18.91 25.91 -57.41
CA LYS A 3 -17.83 25.12 -56.78
C LYS A 3 -17.89 25.30 -55.26
N SER A 4 -17.76 24.19 -54.55
CA SER A 4 -18.05 24.00 -53.12
C SER A 4 -16.96 24.58 -52.20
N LEU A 5 -17.40 25.41 -51.25
CA LEU A 5 -16.65 25.80 -50.05
C LEU A 5 -16.90 24.74 -48.97
N GLN A 6 -16.07 23.70 -48.88
CA GLN A 6 -16.30 22.63 -47.89
C GLN A 6 -15.05 21.99 -47.28
N VAL A 7 -13.89 22.65 -47.35
CA VAL A 7 -12.62 22.10 -46.79
C VAL A 7 -12.04 22.95 -45.65
N TRP A 8 -12.61 24.13 -45.36
CA TRP A 8 -12.06 25.04 -44.35
C TRP A 8 -12.75 25.01 -42.97
N LEU A 9 -13.87 24.31 -42.81
CA LEU A 9 -14.56 24.21 -41.52
C LEU A 9 -13.96 23.21 -40.51
N PRO A 10 -13.39 22.04 -40.90
CA PRO A 10 -12.87 21.10 -39.91
C PRO A 10 -11.50 21.50 -39.34
N ILE A 11 -10.71 22.32 -40.05
CA ILE A 11 -9.39 22.77 -39.58
C ILE A 11 -9.51 23.96 -38.62
N VAL A 12 -10.49 24.83 -38.84
CA VAL A 12 -10.74 25.99 -37.96
C VAL A 12 -11.42 25.58 -36.64
N LEU A 13 -12.24 24.52 -36.64
CA LEU A 13 -12.88 24.02 -35.42
C LEU A 13 -11.89 23.29 -34.49
N VAL A 14 -10.85 22.64 -35.03
CA VAL A 14 -9.81 21.97 -34.22
C VAL A 14 -8.85 22.99 -33.58
N CYS A 15 -8.57 24.12 -34.24
CA CYS A 15 -7.74 25.18 -33.66
C CYS A 15 -8.47 26.12 -32.69
N LEU A 16 -9.81 26.16 -32.69
CA LEU A 16 -10.61 26.94 -31.73
C LEU A 16 -11.01 26.12 -30.49
N ALA A 17 -10.99 24.79 -30.56
CA ALA A 17 -11.22 23.92 -29.39
C ALA A 17 -10.00 23.83 -28.45
N THR A 18 -8.81 24.24 -28.89
CA THR A 18 -7.58 24.25 -28.06
C THR A 18 -7.38 25.52 -27.23
N ILE A 19 -8.32 26.46 -27.24
CA ILE A 19 -8.24 27.72 -26.46
C ILE A 19 -9.28 27.74 -25.31
N SER A 20 -9.95 26.62 -25.02
CA SER A 20 -10.93 26.53 -23.92
C SER A 20 -10.79 25.27 -23.06
N ALA A 21 -9.71 24.51 -23.19
CA ALA A 21 -9.27 23.60 -22.13
C ALA A 21 -8.38 24.39 -21.18
N SER A 22 -8.94 25.41 -20.53
CA SER A 22 -8.40 25.87 -19.26
C SER A 22 -8.48 24.68 -18.32
N ALA A 23 -7.32 24.26 -17.82
CA ALA A 23 -7.20 23.38 -16.67
C ALA A 23 -8.33 23.66 -15.69
N GLN A 24 -9.02 22.61 -15.25
CA GLN A 24 -9.82 22.69 -14.06
C GLN A 24 -8.86 23.08 -12.94
N VAL A 25 -8.79 24.37 -12.65
CA VAL A 25 -8.15 24.92 -11.46
C VAL A 25 -8.88 24.23 -10.31
N GLY A 26 -8.19 23.27 -9.68
CA GLY A 26 -8.63 22.75 -8.40
C GLY A 26 -8.85 23.94 -7.48
N ILE A 27 -10.09 24.14 -7.06
CA ILE A 27 -10.44 25.07 -6.00
C ILE A 27 -9.88 24.45 -4.71
N GLY A 28 -8.61 24.72 -4.44
CA GLY A 28 -8.02 24.58 -3.11
C GLY A 28 -8.24 25.88 -2.31
N PRO A 29 -8.40 25.81 -0.98
CA PRO A 29 -8.73 26.97 -0.17
C PRO A 29 -7.48 27.80 0.08
N THR A 30 -7.18 28.75 -0.80
CA THR A 30 -6.30 29.87 -0.46
C THR A 30 -6.96 31.17 -0.87
N GLY A 31 -7.37 31.95 0.14
CA GLY A 31 -7.89 33.30 -0.04
C GLY A 31 -6.89 34.24 -0.76
N PRO A 32 -7.34 35.44 -1.14
CA PRO A 32 -6.58 36.33 -2.02
C PRO A 32 -5.36 36.89 -1.28
N GLY A 33 -4.16 36.39 -1.59
CA GLY A 33 -2.90 36.92 -1.06
C GLY A 33 -1.61 36.10 -1.27
N GLY A 34 -1.66 34.88 -1.81
CA GLY A 34 -0.46 34.07 -2.05
C GLY A 34 0.10 34.22 -3.47
N ASN A 35 1.31 34.73 -3.60
CA ASN A 35 2.03 34.95 -4.86
C ASN A 35 2.54 33.62 -5.45
N GLY A 36 1.75 32.96 -6.30
CA GLY A 36 2.15 31.78 -7.06
C GLY A 36 2.24 32.09 -8.55
N THR A 37 3.47 32.32 -9.05
CA THR A 37 3.74 32.40 -10.50
C THR A 37 4.85 31.43 -10.89
N THR A 38 4.51 30.18 -11.17
CA THR A 38 5.30 29.31 -12.04
C THR A 38 4.36 28.43 -12.85
N SER A 39 4.13 28.86 -14.09
CA SER A 39 3.63 28.01 -15.18
C SER A 39 4.82 27.24 -15.74
N GLN A 40 4.75 25.91 -15.82
CA GLN A 40 5.69 25.11 -16.63
C GLN A 40 4.93 24.08 -17.47
N GLY A 41 5.25 24.03 -18.76
CA GLY A 41 4.71 23.09 -19.73
C GLY A 41 5.64 21.90 -19.93
N GLY A 42 5.06 20.75 -20.27
CA GLY A 42 5.76 19.56 -20.77
C GLY A 42 6.24 18.57 -19.70
N GLY A 43 5.37 18.22 -18.74
CA GLY A 43 5.69 17.35 -17.59
C GLY A 43 6.07 18.18 -16.36
N SER A 44 5.21 18.23 -15.35
CA SER A 44 5.47 18.94 -14.09
C SER A 44 5.24 17.94 -12.97
N PHE A 45 6.30 17.53 -12.29
CA PHE A 45 6.16 16.78 -11.04
C PHE A 45 5.26 17.58 -10.11
N ARG A 46 4.23 16.92 -9.58
CA ARG A 46 3.29 17.54 -8.65
C ARG A 46 2.76 16.49 -7.70
N VAL A 47 3.05 16.71 -6.42
CA VAL A 47 2.56 15.90 -5.31
C VAL A 47 1.38 16.62 -4.67
N GLN A 48 0.30 15.88 -4.37
CA GLN A 48 -0.89 16.44 -3.75
C GLN A 48 -1.30 15.63 -2.53
N CYS A 49 -1.59 16.35 -1.44
CA CYS A 49 -2.16 15.79 -0.23
C CYS A 49 -2.93 16.89 0.51
N PRO A 50 -4.25 17.04 0.30
CA PRO A 50 -5.04 18.03 1.01
C PRO A 50 -5.02 17.77 2.53
N THR A 51 -4.89 18.82 3.34
CA THR A 51 -5.01 18.69 4.81
C THR A 51 -6.46 18.52 5.27
N THR A 52 -7.41 18.92 4.42
CA THR A 52 -8.86 18.79 4.61
C THR A 52 -9.56 18.64 3.27
N THR A 53 -10.74 18.06 3.29
CA THR A 53 -11.66 17.92 2.15
C THR A 53 -13.10 18.12 2.63
N PRO A 54 -14.11 18.12 1.74
CA PRO A 54 -15.51 18.06 2.18
C PRO A 54 -15.85 16.82 3.02
N LEU A 55 -15.24 15.66 2.75
CA LEU A 55 -15.46 14.43 3.54
C LEU A 55 -14.66 14.41 4.86
N HIS A 56 -13.56 15.18 4.94
CA HIS A 56 -12.76 15.36 6.15
C HIS A 56 -12.51 16.86 6.39
N PRO A 57 -13.52 17.61 6.88
CA PRO A 57 -13.45 19.07 6.99
C PRO A 57 -12.57 19.55 8.15
N THR A 58 -12.15 18.65 9.05
CA THR A 58 -11.29 18.97 10.19
C THR A 58 -9.91 18.37 9.97
N ALA A 59 -8.89 19.23 9.90
CA ALA A 59 -7.51 18.77 9.79
C ALA A 59 -7.08 18.07 11.08
N ILE A 60 -6.37 16.95 10.93
CA ILE A 60 -5.65 16.33 12.03
C ILE A 60 -4.29 17.02 12.17
N TYR A 61 -3.86 17.25 13.40
CA TYR A 61 -2.60 17.89 13.73
C TYR A 61 -1.71 16.90 14.48
N ASN A 62 -0.44 16.77 14.06
CA ASN A 62 0.57 16.03 14.83
C ASN A 62 1.31 17.00 15.76
N PRO A 63 1.10 16.92 17.09
CA PRO A 63 1.75 17.83 18.04
C PRO A 63 3.26 17.60 18.18
N LEU A 64 3.75 16.42 17.78
CA LEU A 64 5.18 16.11 17.79
C LEU A 64 5.89 16.63 16.54
N ASN A 65 5.12 16.90 15.48
CA ASN A 65 5.60 17.42 14.22
C ASN A 65 5.40 18.94 14.17
N THR A 66 6.31 19.67 14.81
CA THR A 66 6.29 21.14 14.80
C THR A 66 7.26 21.66 13.75
N ALA A 67 7.22 22.97 13.46
CA ALA A 67 8.14 23.61 12.52
C ALA A 67 9.64 23.45 12.87
N ASN A 68 10.00 22.86 14.02
CA ASN A 68 11.38 22.63 14.46
C ASN A 68 11.65 21.22 15.05
N THR A 69 10.69 20.28 14.98
CA THR A 69 10.86 18.91 15.52
C THR A 69 10.18 17.90 14.62
N THR A 70 10.88 16.82 14.27
CA THR A 70 10.24 15.60 13.78
C THR A 70 9.97 14.68 14.97
N GLY A 71 8.72 14.28 15.11
CA GLY A 71 8.32 13.22 16.03
C GLY A 71 7.79 12.03 15.26
N ALA A 72 7.51 10.94 15.97
CA ALA A 72 6.93 9.75 15.38
C ALA A 72 5.66 10.09 14.56
N PRO A 73 5.47 9.46 13.39
CA PRO A 73 4.24 9.58 12.62
C PRO A 73 3.00 9.28 13.46
N LEU A 74 1.88 9.91 13.10
CA LEU A 74 0.60 9.57 13.69
C LEU A 74 0.25 8.11 13.40
N THR A 75 -0.45 7.50 14.36
CA THR A 75 -1.00 6.15 14.22
C THR A 75 -2.51 6.21 14.07
N GLU A 76 -3.15 5.09 13.76
CA GLU A 76 -4.61 5.00 13.64
C GLU A 76 -5.38 5.41 14.90
N ALA A 77 -4.71 5.56 16.06
CA ALA A 77 -5.31 6.14 17.24
C ALA A 77 -5.66 7.63 17.10
N ALA A 78 -5.09 8.33 16.10
CA ALA A 78 -5.41 9.72 15.80
C ALA A 78 -6.73 9.88 15.02
N GLU A 79 -7.31 8.79 14.52
CA GLU A 79 -8.53 8.85 13.73
C GLU A 79 -9.78 9.13 14.60
N PRO A 80 -10.76 9.89 14.07
CA PRO A 80 -12.02 10.11 14.77
C PRO A 80 -12.80 8.81 15.01
N ALA A 81 -13.33 8.67 16.22
CA ALA A 81 -14.18 7.54 16.57
C ALA A 81 -15.44 7.47 15.67
N TYR A 82 -15.83 6.25 15.29
CA TYR A 82 -17.05 6.03 14.51
C TYR A 82 -18.27 5.95 15.44
N THR A 83 -19.15 6.94 15.37
CA THR A 83 -20.39 7.02 16.16
C THR A 83 -21.66 6.89 15.30
N GLY A 84 -21.50 6.37 14.08
CA GLY A 84 -22.54 6.29 13.07
C GLY A 84 -22.44 7.39 12.00
N PRO A 85 -23.17 7.24 10.88
CA PRO A 85 -23.13 8.19 9.78
C PRO A 85 -23.82 9.52 10.14
N VAL A 86 -23.18 10.64 9.79
CA VAL A 86 -23.71 12.00 9.97
C VAL A 86 -24.02 12.62 8.61
N VAL A 87 -25.31 12.83 8.34
CA VAL A 87 -25.77 13.51 7.12
C VAL A 87 -25.41 14.99 7.18
N THR A 88 -24.61 15.44 6.23
CA THR A 88 -24.16 16.83 6.10
C THR A 88 -24.60 17.39 4.76
N ALA A 89 -24.97 18.68 4.75
CA ALA A 89 -25.22 19.42 3.52
C ALA A 89 -23.99 20.26 3.17
N GLU A 90 -23.55 20.23 1.92
CA GLU A 90 -22.47 21.09 1.46
C GLU A 90 -22.97 22.54 1.30
N THR A 91 -22.10 23.51 1.58
CA THR A 91 -22.31 24.93 1.24
C THR A 91 -21.19 25.34 0.28
N VAL A 92 -21.43 25.22 -1.03
CA VAL A 92 -20.46 25.67 -2.04
C VAL A 92 -20.61 27.18 -2.21
N GLY A 93 -19.57 27.96 -1.87
CA GLY A 93 -19.55 29.42 -2.07
C GLY A 93 -20.56 30.23 -1.23
N GLY A 94 -20.91 29.76 -0.03
CA GLY A 94 -21.87 30.44 0.85
C GLY A 94 -23.35 30.22 0.49
N VAL A 95 -23.64 29.36 -0.51
CA VAL A 95 -25.00 28.99 -0.89
C VAL A 95 -25.39 27.70 -0.18
N HIS A 96 -26.39 27.78 0.70
CA HIS A 96 -27.05 26.61 1.27
C HIS A 96 -28.06 26.10 0.25
N PHE A 97 -27.85 24.91 -0.26
CA PHE A 97 -28.83 24.29 -1.14
C PHE A 97 -29.64 23.30 -0.32
N ASN A 98 -30.64 23.83 0.39
CA ASN A 98 -31.64 23.05 1.08
C ASN A 98 -32.78 22.76 0.11
N GLY A 99 -33.61 21.76 0.39
CA GLY A 99 -34.86 21.74 -0.32
C GLY A 99 -35.74 20.54 -0.23
N THR A 100 -36.51 20.55 -1.27
CA THR A 100 -37.76 19.90 -1.56
C THR A 100 -37.88 20.07 -3.06
N ALA A 101 -38.41 19.09 -3.77
CA ALA A 101 -38.74 19.23 -5.19
C ALA A 101 -39.30 20.64 -5.48
N SER A 102 -38.67 21.35 -6.42
CA SER A 102 -38.72 22.82 -6.64
C SER A 102 -37.81 23.66 -5.71
N SER A 103 -36.80 24.31 -6.31
CA SER A 103 -35.70 25.10 -5.72
C SER A 103 -34.49 24.30 -5.19
N GLY A 104 -33.29 24.78 -5.53
CA GLY A 104 -32.04 24.00 -5.56
C GLY A 104 -31.58 23.37 -4.25
N GLN A 105 -31.44 22.03 -4.28
CA GLN A 105 -30.76 21.21 -3.26
C GLN A 105 -29.37 20.80 -3.70
N ASN A 106 -28.41 20.86 -2.78
CA ASN A 106 -27.12 20.21 -2.91
C ASN A 106 -27.36 18.76 -2.54
N PRO A 107 -26.71 17.82 -3.23
CA PRO A 107 -26.72 16.44 -2.78
C PRO A 107 -26.14 16.41 -1.35
N PRO A 108 -26.88 15.91 -0.34
CA PRO A 108 -26.30 15.67 0.97
C PRO A 108 -25.22 14.60 0.86
N TYR A 109 -24.16 14.72 1.65
CA TYR A 109 -23.12 13.69 1.77
C TYR A 109 -23.02 13.21 3.22
N LEU A 110 -22.36 12.06 3.41
CA LEU A 110 -22.26 11.38 4.70
C LEU A 110 -20.84 11.52 5.24
N LEU A 111 -20.76 11.92 6.51
CA LEU A 111 -19.54 11.92 7.29
C LEU A 111 -19.54 10.71 8.22
N ASN A 112 -18.54 9.85 8.11
CA ASN A 112 -18.37 8.66 8.96
C ASN A 112 -17.12 8.76 9.85
N GLY A 113 -16.55 9.95 10.01
CA GLY A 113 -15.20 10.09 10.54
C GLY A 113 -14.18 9.78 9.43
N GLY A 114 -13.10 9.07 9.78
CA GLY A 114 -11.96 8.88 8.87
C GLY A 114 -11.16 10.17 8.69
N THR A 115 -10.15 10.10 7.83
CA THR A 115 -9.10 11.10 7.68
C THR A 115 -8.56 11.18 6.25
N VAL A 116 -7.69 12.14 5.97
CA VAL A 116 -6.94 12.16 4.70
C VAL A 116 -5.60 11.45 4.88
N LYS A 117 -5.39 10.40 4.09
CA LYS A 117 -4.14 9.64 3.99
C LYS A 117 -3.44 9.91 2.66
N CYS A 118 -2.12 9.88 2.68
CA CYS A 118 -1.31 10.20 1.52
C CYS A 118 -0.08 9.30 1.44
N GLN A 119 0.35 9.00 0.22
CA GLN A 119 1.62 8.35 -0.05
C GLN A 119 2.18 8.79 -1.41
N GLU A 120 3.49 8.81 -1.52
CA GLU A 120 4.22 9.09 -2.76
C GLU A 120 5.11 7.89 -3.09
N ILE A 121 5.06 7.49 -4.36
CA ILE A 121 5.86 6.40 -4.92
C ILE A 121 6.47 6.83 -6.27
N SER A 122 7.56 6.18 -6.62
CA SER A 122 8.20 6.28 -7.93
C SER A 122 7.93 5.02 -8.74
N GLY A 123 7.87 5.13 -10.07
CA GLY A 123 7.97 4.00 -10.99
C GLY A 123 9.32 4.07 -11.69
N GLY A 124 10.17 3.06 -11.47
CA GLY A 124 11.53 3.00 -11.99
C GLY A 124 12.08 1.58 -11.95
N ASP A 125 13.40 1.45 -11.99
CA ASP A 125 14.10 0.17 -11.92
C ASP A 125 14.78 -0.07 -10.56
N GLY A 126 15.41 -1.24 -10.42
CA GLY A 126 16.22 -1.61 -9.26
C GLY A 126 16.66 -3.07 -9.34
N TYR A 127 17.18 -3.57 -8.23
CA TYR A 127 17.57 -4.97 -8.07
C TYR A 127 17.08 -5.53 -6.74
N MET A 128 16.87 -6.84 -6.70
CA MET A 128 16.75 -7.61 -5.46
C MET A 128 17.85 -8.65 -5.36
N THR A 129 18.17 -9.05 -4.13
CA THR A 129 19.01 -10.19 -3.83
C THR A 129 18.12 -11.34 -3.41
N GLU A 130 18.19 -12.45 -4.15
CA GLU A 130 17.50 -13.70 -3.84
C GLU A 130 18.16 -14.41 -2.64
N ALA A 131 17.47 -15.40 -2.09
CA ALA A 131 17.93 -16.11 -0.88
C ALA A 131 19.24 -16.91 -1.08
N ASP A 132 19.59 -17.26 -2.31
CA ASP A 132 20.87 -17.90 -2.69
C ASP A 132 21.99 -16.87 -2.97
N GLY A 133 21.69 -15.57 -2.82
CA GLY A 133 22.60 -14.46 -3.05
C GLY A 133 22.66 -13.97 -4.49
N ASN A 134 21.91 -14.56 -5.43
CA ASN A 134 21.87 -14.07 -6.80
C ASN A 134 21.11 -12.74 -6.88
N GLN A 135 21.61 -11.80 -7.67
CA GLN A 135 20.93 -10.53 -7.89
C GLN A 135 20.04 -10.58 -9.13
N THR A 136 18.80 -10.14 -8.98
CA THR A 136 17.79 -10.13 -10.04
C THR A 136 17.36 -8.69 -10.32
N PHE A 137 17.38 -8.33 -11.60
CA PHE A 137 16.95 -7.03 -12.10
C PHE A 137 15.43 -6.89 -12.10
N MET A 138 14.91 -5.71 -11.76
CA MET A 138 13.48 -5.43 -11.70
C MET A 138 13.10 -4.04 -12.21
N PHE A 139 11.85 -3.92 -12.66
CA PHE A 139 11.12 -2.65 -12.74
C PHE A 139 10.07 -2.68 -11.65
N SER A 140 10.08 -1.70 -10.75
CA SER A 140 9.22 -1.75 -9.57
C SER A 140 8.91 -0.36 -9.02
N PHE A 141 7.99 -0.32 -8.06
CA PHE A 141 7.64 0.89 -7.36
C PHE A 141 8.60 1.13 -6.19
N GLY A 142 9.14 2.35 -6.09
CA GLY A 142 10.00 2.76 -5.01
C GLY A 142 9.30 3.75 -4.06
N PRO A 143 9.50 3.66 -2.74
CA PRO A 143 8.91 4.62 -1.80
C PRO A 143 9.55 6.01 -1.94
N LEU A 144 8.73 7.05 -2.07
CA LEU A 144 9.16 8.45 -1.99
C LEU A 144 8.65 9.15 -0.72
N SER A 145 7.77 8.51 0.06
CA SER A 145 7.33 8.98 1.38
C SER A 145 7.17 7.82 2.36
N GLY A 146 6.97 8.12 3.64
CA GLY A 146 6.66 7.12 4.67
C GLY A 146 7.81 6.17 5.00
N MET A 147 9.05 6.58 4.75
CA MET A 147 10.23 5.74 4.91
C MET A 147 10.42 5.27 6.35
N GLU A 148 10.11 6.09 7.38
CA GLU A 148 10.24 5.66 8.78
C GLU A 148 9.30 4.49 9.11
N LEU A 149 8.06 4.55 8.60
CA LEU A 149 7.08 3.46 8.76
C LEU A 149 7.55 2.22 8.00
N ILE A 150 7.96 2.39 6.75
CA ILE A 150 8.47 1.30 5.89
C ILE A 150 9.66 0.60 6.55
N MET A 151 10.62 1.36 7.08
CA MET A 151 11.78 0.82 7.81
C MET A 151 11.40 0.04 9.07
N GLN A 152 10.23 0.30 9.65
CA GLN A 152 9.68 -0.44 10.78
C GLN A 152 8.78 -1.62 10.35
N GLY A 153 8.76 -1.95 9.07
CA GLY A 153 7.87 -2.97 8.51
C GLY A 153 6.39 -2.55 8.54
N GLN A 154 6.09 -1.25 8.68
CA GLN A 154 4.73 -0.74 8.66
C GLN A 154 4.36 -0.23 7.26
N PRO A 155 3.06 -0.17 6.92
CA PRO A 155 2.59 0.46 5.70
C PRO A 155 3.12 1.90 5.55
N GLY A 156 3.48 2.29 4.32
CA GLY A 156 4.07 3.61 4.03
C GLY A 156 3.07 4.76 3.93
N THR A 157 1.80 4.50 4.20
CA THR A 157 0.70 5.46 4.18
C THR A 157 0.76 6.40 5.39
N LEU A 158 0.60 7.69 5.15
CA LEU A 158 0.76 8.72 6.16
C LEU A 158 -0.51 9.56 6.29
N PHE A 159 -0.74 10.11 7.49
CA PHE A 159 -1.70 11.18 7.66
C PHE A 159 -1.25 12.42 6.88
N ALA A 160 -2.19 13.19 6.35
CA ALA A 160 -1.88 14.45 5.66
C ALA A 160 -1.05 15.43 6.51
N ALA A 161 -1.17 15.35 7.84
CA ALA A 161 -0.37 16.13 8.78
C ALA A 161 1.12 15.80 8.73
N ASP A 162 1.45 14.53 8.52
CA ASP A 162 2.84 14.05 8.48
C ASP A 162 3.40 14.15 7.07
N PHE A 163 2.61 13.78 6.07
CA PHE A 163 2.99 13.82 4.66
C PHE A 163 3.34 15.24 4.18
N ASN A 164 2.57 16.25 4.61
CA ASN A 164 2.79 17.65 4.20
C ASN A 164 3.86 18.37 5.01
N ASN A 165 4.40 17.77 6.07
CA ASN A 165 5.39 18.45 6.88
C ASN A 165 6.78 18.38 6.25
N THR A 166 7.28 19.54 5.82
CA THR A 166 8.52 19.70 5.06
C THR A 166 9.76 19.93 5.93
N TYR A 167 9.69 19.78 7.26
CA TYR A 167 10.80 20.22 8.11
C TYR A 167 12.08 19.36 8.03
N HIS A 168 13.15 20.04 7.63
CA HIS A 168 14.55 19.61 7.59
C HIS A 168 15.18 19.63 8.99
N PRO A 169 15.91 18.59 9.44
CA PRO A 169 16.68 18.71 10.67
C PRO A 169 17.77 19.78 10.50
N ALA A 170 17.55 20.95 11.10
CA ALA A 170 18.63 21.89 11.38
C ALA A 170 19.54 21.22 12.42
N SER A 171 20.73 20.78 11.98
CA SER A 171 21.81 20.24 12.80
C SER A 171 21.61 18.86 13.46
N GLY A 172 21.27 17.84 12.67
CA GLY A 172 21.50 16.42 12.97
C GLY A 172 22.32 15.77 11.83
N PRO A 173 23.06 14.66 12.05
CA PRO A 173 23.97 14.12 11.04
C PRO A 173 23.20 13.66 9.78
N ASP A 174 23.44 14.38 8.69
CA ASP A 174 23.20 14.12 7.27
C ASP A 174 22.13 13.08 6.89
N VAL A 175 20.86 13.52 6.81
CA VAL A 175 19.82 12.80 6.06
C VAL A 175 20.05 12.85 4.53
N ASN A 176 21.12 13.54 4.08
CA ASN A 176 21.61 13.46 2.70
C ASN A 176 22.42 12.20 2.37
N ARG A 177 22.67 11.33 3.37
CA ARG A 177 23.35 10.05 3.13
C ARG A 177 22.49 9.00 2.45
N TYR A 178 21.17 9.08 2.55
CA TYR A 178 20.29 8.03 2.03
C TYR A 178 20.21 7.98 0.51
N TYR A 179 20.46 9.11 -0.17
CA TYR A 179 20.35 9.15 -1.62
C TYR A 179 21.53 9.82 -2.34
N ASN A 180 22.46 10.53 -1.66
CA ASN A 180 23.63 11.15 -2.31
C ASN A 180 24.83 11.44 -1.39
N SER A 181 25.45 10.42 -0.79
CA SER A 181 26.80 10.62 -0.22
C SER A 181 27.87 10.53 -1.33
N PRO A 182 28.77 11.53 -1.48
CA PRO A 182 29.96 11.44 -2.31
C PRO A 182 31.08 10.58 -1.69
N ASP A 183 30.89 10.06 -0.46
CA ASP A 183 31.83 9.18 0.21
C ASP A 183 31.57 7.72 -0.20
N LEU A 184 32.02 7.38 -1.41
CA LEU A 184 31.98 6.03 -1.98
C LEU A 184 32.61 4.98 -1.03
N PRO A 185 31.94 3.86 -0.72
CA PRO A 185 32.63 2.62 -0.40
C PRO A 185 33.40 2.17 -1.65
N SER A 186 34.64 1.74 -1.46
CA SER A 186 35.49 1.28 -2.55
C SER A 186 34.83 0.15 -3.32
N VAL A 187 34.73 0.28 -4.64
CA VAL A 187 34.37 -0.80 -5.56
C VAL A 187 35.43 -1.91 -5.45
N CYS A 188 35.12 -2.98 -4.71
CA CYS A 188 35.91 -4.20 -4.67
C CYS A 188 34.95 -5.39 -4.72
N GLY A 189 34.73 -5.94 -5.92
CA GLY A 189 33.96 -7.17 -6.10
C GLY A 189 34.59 -8.39 -5.39
N PRO A 190 33.89 -9.53 -5.36
CA PRO A 190 34.15 -10.65 -4.42
C PRO A 190 35.40 -11.52 -4.72
N ALA A 191 36.39 -11.05 -5.49
CA ALA A 191 37.55 -11.87 -5.86
C ALA A 191 38.91 -11.14 -5.91
N SER A 192 39.49 -10.76 -4.75
CA SER A 192 40.96 -10.66 -4.41
C SER A 192 41.89 -9.75 -5.29
N PRO A 193 43.15 -9.37 -4.91
CA PRO A 193 43.80 -9.10 -3.61
C PRO A 193 44.34 -7.65 -3.45
N ALA A 194 44.41 -7.18 -2.19
CA ALA A 194 45.39 -6.29 -1.53
C ALA A 194 45.90 -4.95 -2.14
N SER A 195 45.63 -4.55 -3.38
CA SER A 195 46.01 -3.20 -3.85
C SER A 195 45.33 -2.81 -5.16
N CYS A 196 44.24 -2.03 -5.10
CA CYS A 196 43.63 -1.42 -6.29
C CYS A 196 43.61 0.13 -6.14
N PRO A 197 44.24 0.89 -7.05
CA PRO A 197 44.23 2.35 -7.03
C PRO A 197 42.89 2.91 -7.56
N THR A 198 42.46 4.03 -6.98
CA THR A 198 41.23 4.77 -7.25
C THR A 198 41.04 5.09 -8.74
N ALA A 199 40.11 4.42 -9.40
CA ALA A 199 39.57 4.84 -10.70
C ALA A 199 38.36 5.75 -10.43
N GLY A 200 38.52 7.04 -10.73
CA GLY A 200 37.48 8.05 -10.53
C GLY A 200 36.23 7.78 -11.37
N ALA A 201 35.07 8.11 -10.78
CA ALA A 201 33.79 8.19 -11.45
C ALA A 201 33.92 9.04 -12.74
N ALA A 202 33.80 8.38 -13.89
CA ALA A 202 33.58 9.06 -15.16
C ALA A 202 32.10 9.47 -15.20
N GLY A 203 31.78 10.73 -14.91
CA GLY A 203 30.43 11.24 -15.16
C GLY A 203 30.03 12.55 -14.47
N ILE A 204 30.30 12.71 -13.17
CA ILE A 204 30.00 13.97 -12.47
C ILE A 204 31.25 14.85 -12.49
N SER A 205 31.51 15.45 -13.65
CA SER A 205 32.32 16.67 -13.70
C SER A 205 31.44 17.85 -13.31
N SER A 206 31.95 18.70 -12.43
CA SER A 206 31.41 19.97 -11.96
C SER A 206 30.99 20.94 -13.09
N LEU A 207 29.90 20.66 -13.79
CA LEU A 207 29.24 21.62 -14.67
C LEU A 207 28.36 22.52 -13.80
N GLY A 208 28.65 23.82 -13.88
CA GLY A 208 28.28 24.82 -12.91
C GLY A 208 26.79 25.08 -12.75
N SER A 209 26.44 25.48 -11.51
CA SER A 209 25.27 26.27 -11.14
C SER A 209 23.98 25.95 -11.89
N ASP A 210 23.37 24.81 -11.59
CA ASP A 210 21.91 24.74 -11.57
C ASP A 210 21.45 25.54 -10.32
N PRO A 211 20.63 26.60 -10.48
CA PRO A 211 20.13 27.38 -9.34
C PRO A 211 19.10 26.65 -8.45
N ALA A 212 18.77 25.38 -8.70
CA ALA A 212 17.78 24.62 -7.90
C ALA A 212 18.33 23.44 -7.08
N TYR A 213 19.46 22.83 -7.47
CA TYR A 213 19.99 21.65 -6.76
C TYR A 213 20.93 22.06 -5.62
N ASP A 214 20.47 21.88 -4.37
CA ASP A 214 21.28 22.07 -3.16
C ASP A 214 21.64 20.70 -2.56
N PRO A 215 22.88 20.21 -2.74
CA PRO A 215 23.36 18.95 -2.19
C PRO A 215 23.50 18.97 -0.65
N ASN A 216 23.02 20.01 0.04
CA ASN A 216 22.93 20.08 1.50
C ASN A 216 21.49 20.04 2.04
N LYS A 217 20.46 19.88 1.18
CA LYS A 217 19.07 19.71 1.63
C LYS A 217 18.80 18.26 2.04
N PRO A 218 18.53 17.96 3.32
CA PRO A 218 18.11 16.63 3.72
C PRO A 218 16.62 16.43 3.38
N VAL A 219 16.31 15.28 2.79
CA VAL A 219 14.94 14.80 2.54
C VAL A 219 14.36 14.32 3.88
N ALA A 220 13.18 14.80 4.27
CA ALA A 220 12.52 14.29 5.47
C ALA A 220 11.99 12.87 5.21
N LEU A 221 12.30 11.93 6.11
CA LEU A 221 12.01 10.49 5.95
C LEU A 221 10.51 10.18 5.74
N ASN A 222 9.59 11.05 6.17
CA ASN A 222 8.15 10.82 6.12
C ASN A 222 7.37 11.87 5.33
N ALA A 223 8.03 12.78 4.63
CA ALA A 223 7.33 13.84 3.89
C ALA A 223 7.21 13.49 2.40
N ALA A 224 6.34 14.21 1.71
CA ALA A 224 6.40 14.30 0.25
C ALA A 224 7.78 14.81 -0.22
N VAL A 225 8.28 14.25 -1.30
CA VAL A 225 9.41 14.81 -2.05
C VAL A 225 8.83 15.74 -3.10
N ALA A 226 8.90 17.05 -2.85
CA ALA A 226 8.29 18.03 -3.76
C ALA A 226 9.25 18.56 -4.84
N ASP A 227 10.57 18.40 -4.66
CA ASP A 227 11.57 18.87 -5.62
C ASP A 227 11.73 17.83 -6.75
N PRO A 228 11.55 18.22 -8.03
CA PRO A 228 11.70 17.32 -9.17
C PRO A 228 13.07 16.62 -9.25
N GLY A 229 14.14 17.33 -8.91
CA GLY A 229 15.50 16.77 -8.92
C GLY A 229 15.64 15.70 -7.84
N ASP A 230 15.12 15.96 -6.65
CA ASP A 230 15.09 14.98 -5.57
C ASP A 230 14.20 13.78 -5.91
N ILE A 231 13.00 13.97 -6.48
CA ILE A 231 12.14 12.86 -6.93
C ILE A 231 12.90 11.94 -7.88
N MET A 232 13.59 12.51 -8.87
CA MET A 232 14.38 11.74 -9.83
C MET A 232 15.56 11.04 -9.14
N ASN A 233 16.36 11.77 -8.35
CA ASN A 233 17.55 11.22 -7.70
C ASN A 233 17.24 10.10 -6.69
N ILE A 234 16.10 10.22 -6.01
CA ILE A 234 15.63 9.27 -5.00
C ILE A 234 14.96 8.08 -5.66
N GLY A 235 14.08 8.35 -6.63
CA GLY A 235 13.20 7.35 -7.22
C GLY A 235 13.89 6.42 -8.22
N VAL A 236 14.92 6.88 -8.94
CA VAL A 236 15.64 5.99 -9.87
C VAL A 236 16.38 4.92 -9.09
N ILE A 237 16.41 3.69 -9.62
CA ILE A 237 17.10 2.58 -8.97
C ILE A 237 16.56 2.34 -7.54
N ASN A 238 15.27 2.59 -7.30
CA ASN A 238 14.67 2.51 -5.96
C ASN A 238 13.51 1.52 -5.87
N GLY A 239 13.37 0.63 -6.85
CA GLY A 239 12.36 -0.42 -6.85
C GLY A 239 12.40 -1.27 -5.58
N ASN A 240 11.23 -1.59 -5.03
CA ASN A 240 11.08 -2.50 -3.89
C ASN A 240 10.18 -3.67 -4.26
N ILE A 241 10.56 -4.88 -3.90
CA ILE A 241 9.73 -6.07 -4.10
C ILE A 241 9.31 -6.68 -2.75
N PRO A 242 8.01 -6.90 -2.53
CA PRO A 242 6.89 -6.30 -3.25
C PRO A 242 6.92 -4.77 -3.14
N ALA A 243 6.12 -4.09 -3.96
CA ALA A 243 5.98 -2.65 -3.84
C ALA A 243 5.54 -2.23 -2.43
N PRO A 244 5.84 -0.97 -1.99
CA PRO A 244 5.57 -0.53 -0.63
C PRO A 244 4.15 -0.84 -0.17
N LEU A 245 4.04 -1.54 0.98
CA LEU A 245 2.74 -1.89 1.56
C LEU A 245 1.94 -0.63 1.88
N MET A 246 0.66 -0.63 1.51
CA MET A 246 -0.28 0.46 1.82
C MET A 246 -1.37 -0.03 2.76
N ALA A 247 -1.77 0.80 3.73
CA ALA A 247 -2.91 0.50 4.57
C ALA A 247 -3.63 1.76 5.04
N PHE A 248 -4.94 1.70 5.12
CA PHE A 248 -5.76 2.79 5.62
C PHE A 248 -7.06 2.22 6.18
N ASP A 249 -7.86 3.06 6.81
CA ASP A 249 -9.07 2.61 7.46
C ASP A 249 -10.28 2.98 6.59
N GLU A 250 -11.38 2.22 6.70
CA GLU A 250 -12.61 2.59 6.03
C GLU A 250 -13.02 4.03 6.38
N ASP A 251 -13.61 4.71 5.40
CA ASP A 251 -13.98 6.11 5.43
C ASP A 251 -12.84 7.10 5.25
N ASP A 252 -11.57 6.69 5.19
CA ASP A 252 -10.47 7.58 4.78
C ASP A 252 -10.58 8.01 3.30
N GLU A 253 -10.02 9.18 2.99
CA GLU A 253 -9.65 9.55 1.62
C GLU A 253 -8.15 9.34 1.41
N PHE A 254 -7.79 8.65 0.33
CA PHE A 254 -6.42 8.30 0.01
C PHE A 254 -5.94 9.00 -1.26
N PHE A 255 -4.84 9.76 -1.13
CA PHE A 255 -4.14 10.43 -2.22
C PHE A 255 -2.80 9.75 -2.48
N LEU A 256 -2.68 9.08 -3.62
CA LEU A 256 -1.46 8.37 -4.02
C LEU A 256 -0.80 9.07 -5.20
N THR A 257 0.40 9.61 -5.01
CA THR A 257 1.16 10.20 -6.11
C THR A 257 2.14 9.18 -6.68
N LEU A 258 2.04 8.91 -7.98
CA LEU A 258 3.02 8.16 -8.74
C LEU A 258 3.87 9.13 -9.56
N SER A 259 5.18 9.07 -9.38
CA SER A 259 6.19 9.79 -10.17
C SER A 259 6.94 8.79 -11.07
N ASN A 260 6.74 8.86 -12.38
CA ASN A 260 7.48 8.00 -13.31
C ASN A 260 8.86 8.61 -13.56
N VAL A 261 9.89 8.03 -12.94
CA VAL A 261 11.28 8.50 -13.01
C VAL A 261 12.07 7.82 -14.14
N GLY A 262 11.47 6.84 -14.81
CA GLY A 262 12.10 6.05 -15.86
C GLY A 262 13.09 5.03 -15.34
N MET A 263 13.68 4.29 -16.28
CA MET A 263 14.60 3.18 -16.02
C MET A 263 16.00 3.58 -16.51
N ILE A 264 16.96 3.70 -15.60
CA ILE A 264 18.33 4.10 -15.95
C ILE A 264 19.18 2.91 -16.42
N MET A 265 18.83 1.69 -16.00
CA MET A 265 19.40 0.43 -16.49
C MET A 265 18.88 0.06 -17.87
N ARG A 266 17.66 0.48 -18.20
CA ARG A 266 17.01 0.32 -19.51
C ARG A 266 16.56 1.67 -20.07
N PRO A 267 17.51 2.59 -20.39
CA PRO A 267 17.16 3.93 -20.87
C PRO A 267 16.53 3.93 -22.27
N ASP A 268 16.51 2.77 -22.95
CA ASP A 268 15.81 2.54 -24.20
C ASP A 268 14.31 2.28 -24.02
N LEU A 269 13.86 1.95 -22.81
CA LEU A 269 12.46 1.75 -22.47
C LEU A 269 11.83 3.07 -22.04
N PHE A 270 10.92 3.59 -22.88
CA PHE A 270 10.14 4.79 -22.60
C PHE A 270 8.75 4.45 -22.09
N GLU A 271 8.71 3.50 -21.15
CA GLU A 271 7.45 2.96 -20.68
C GLU A 271 6.73 3.90 -19.72
N GLN A 272 5.41 3.89 -19.86
CA GLN A 272 4.53 4.58 -18.94
C GLN A 272 4.25 3.68 -17.75
N HIS A 273 3.79 4.27 -16.64
CA HIS A 273 3.27 3.51 -15.51
C HIS A 273 1.92 4.08 -15.07
N THR A 274 1.12 3.20 -14.45
CA THR A 274 -0.14 3.54 -13.80
C THR A 274 -0.21 2.89 -12.42
N VAL A 275 -1.21 3.26 -11.63
CA VAL A 275 -1.63 2.51 -10.45
C VAL A 275 -3.06 2.08 -10.62
N HIS A 276 -3.27 0.77 -10.68
CA HIS A 276 -4.58 0.13 -10.60
C HIS A 276 -4.78 -0.49 -9.22
N PHE A 277 -5.84 -0.07 -8.53
CA PHE A 277 -6.26 -0.64 -7.26
C PHE A 277 -7.19 -1.83 -7.55
N HIS A 278 -6.63 -3.04 -7.48
CA HIS A 278 -7.38 -4.25 -7.78
C HIS A 278 -8.40 -4.57 -6.68
N GLY A 279 -9.64 -4.80 -7.09
CA GLY A 279 -10.76 -5.09 -6.19
C GLY A 279 -11.49 -3.84 -5.66
N TYR A 280 -11.04 -2.62 -5.99
CA TYR A 280 -11.76 -1.41 -5.65
C TYR A 280 -13.12 -1.35 -6.39
N PRO A 281 -14.26 -1.38 -5.68
CA PRO A 281 -15.56 -1.34 -6.32
C PRO A 281 -15.89 0.07 -6.83
N ASN A 282 -16.34 0.17 -8.08
CA ASN A 282 -16.79 1.44 -8.69
C ASN A 282 -15.73 2.56 -8.64
N ALA A 283 -14.46 2.22 -8.86
CA ALA A 283 -13.43 3.23 -9.08
C ALA A 283 -13.86 4.15 -10.23
N SER A 284 -13.58 5.45 -10.09
CA SER A 284 -13.75 6.37 -11.21
C SER A 284 -12.85 5.92 -12.35
N SER A 285 -13.37 5.81 -13.57
CA SER A 285 -12.56 5.41 -14.73
C SER A 285 -11.37 6.32 -15.00
N TYR A 286 -11.37 7.53 -14.42
CA TYR A 286 -10.25 8.47 -14.47
C TYR A 286 -9.10 8.15 -13.50
N TYR A 287 -9.37 7.40 -12.42
CA TYR A 287 -8.40 7.00 -11.39
C TYR A 287 -8.28 5.47 -11.24
N ASP A 288 -8.89 4.70 -12.15
CA ASP A 288 -8.90 3.24 -12.09
C ASP A 288 -7.53 2.64 -12.42
N GLY A 289 -6.69 3.34 -13.18
CA GLY A 289 -5.33 2.91 -13.50
C GLY A 289 -5.23 2.04 -14.75
N VAL A 290 -6.36 1.71 -15.39
CA VAL A 290 -6.39 0.99 -16.66
C VAL A 290 -6.19 1.99 -17.81
N PRO A 291 -5.09 1.91 -18.58
CA PRO A 291 -4.67 2.97 -19.51
C PRO A 291 -5.65 3.23 -20.68
N ASP A 292 -6.57 2.31 -20.96
CA ASP A 292 -7.62 2.50 -21.98
C ASP A 292 -8.67 3.57 -21.57
N ALA A 293 -8.81 3.82 -20.26
CA ALA A 293 -9.79 4.76 -19.70
C ALA A 293 -9.17 5.79 -18.74
N THR A 294 -8.13 5.39 -18.01
CA THR A 294 -7.30 6.24 -17.16
C THR A 294 -6.09 6.74 -17.96
N TRP A 295 -5.53 7.89 -17.56
CA TRP A 295 -4.27 8.37 -18.11
C TRP A 295 -3.09 7.49 -17.67
N ALA A 296 -2.01 7.50 -18.45
CA ALA A 296 -0.75 6.84 -18.13
C ALA A 296 0.38 7.87 -18.01
N ILE A 297 1.26 7.69 -17.02
CA ILE A 297 2.27 8.70 -16.69
C ILE A 297 3.53 8.43 -17.51
N ASN A 298 3.90 9.38 -18.37
CA ASN A 298 5.18 9.35 -19.07
C ASN A 298 6.34 9.56 -18.11
N ILE A 299 7.52 9.07 -18.49
CA ILE A 299 8.79 9.38 -17.81
C ILE A 299 8.95 10.90 -17.65
N GLY A 300 9.37 11.33 -16.47
CA GLY A 300 9.52 12.74 -16.12
C GLY A 300 8.21 13.41 -15.69
N GLY A 301 7.17 12.63 -15.39
CA GLY A 301 5.87 13.13 -14.95
C GLY A 301 5.41 12.53 -13.62
N SER A 302 4.51 13.23 -12.95
CA SER A 302 3.74 12.70 -11.83
C SER A 302 2.25 12.90 -12.04
N ALA A 303 1.47 12.06 -11.39
CA ALA A 303 0.06 12.32 -11.17
C ALA A 303 -0.42 11.71 -9.85
N THR A 304 -1.41 12.37 -9.24
CA THR A 304 -2.01 11.94 -7.98
C THR A 304 -3.36 11.27 -8.25
N TYR A 305 -3.46 10.01 -7.86
CA TYR A 305 -4.70 9.26 -7.78
C TYR A 305 -5.48 9.65 -6.52
N TYR A 306 -6.80 9.57 -6.61
CA TYR A 306 -7.72 9.83 -5.50
C TYR A 306 -8.69 8.66 -5.33
N TYR A 307 -8.76 8.16 -4.10
CA TYR A 307 -9.64 7.08 -3.69
C TYR A 307 -10.37 7.45 -2.40
N VAL A 308 -11.61 6.99 -2.26
CA VAL A 308 -12.28 6.90 -0.96
C VAL A 308 -12.11 5.44 -0.53
N ALA A 309 -11.63 5.19 0.68
CA ALA A 309 -11.35 3.83 1.15
C ALA A 309 -12.56 2.90 0.87
N PRO A 310 -12.36 1.78 0.15
CA PRO A 310 -13.44 0.83 -0.11
C PRO A 310 -13.77 0.03 1.16
N ASP A 311 -14.57 -1.02 1.03
CA ASP A 311 -14.89 -1.88 2.16
C ASP A 311 -13.62 -2.49 2.80
N ALA A 312 -13.69 -2.77 4.09
CA ALA A 312 -12.63 -3.48 4.81
C ALA A 312 -12.26 -4.80 4.13
N GLY A 313 -10.96 -5.09 4.05
CA GLY A 313 -10.45 -6.33 3.48
C GLY A 313 -9.04 -6.19 2.92
N THR A 314 -8.53 -7.30 2.38
CA THR A 314 -7.20 -7.38 1.78
C THR A 314 -7.28 -7.29 0.26
N TYR A 315 -6.52 -6.37 -0.32
CA TYR A 315 -6.48 -6.06 -1.74
C TYR A 315 -5.03 -6.05 -2.23
N PHE A 316 -4.82 -5.69 -3.50
CA PHE A 316 -3.51 -5.43 -4.05
C PHE A 316 -3.61 -4.34 -5.11
N TRP A 317 -2.46 -3.82 -5.52
CA TRP A 317 -2.34 -2.76 -6.51
C TRP A 317 -1.16 -3.04 -7.42
N LEU A 318 -1.26 -2.54 -8.65
CA LEU A 318 -0.31 -2.89 -9.72
C LEU A 318 -0.27 -1.85 -10.82
N CYS A 319 0.77 -1.91 -11.64
CA CYS A 319 0.78 -1.20 -12.91
C CYS A 319 -0.07 -1.94 -13.96
N HIS A 320 -0.86 -1.20 -14.73
CA HIS A 320 -1.69 -1.78 -15.81
C HIS A 320 -1.14 -1.46 -17.21
N ILE A 321 0.09 -0.98 -17.30
CA ILE A 321 0.87 -0.93 -18.55
C ILE A 321 1.54 -2.29 -18.73
N THR A 322 1.45 -2.86 -19.93
CA THR A 322 1.99 -4.19 -20.29
C THR A 322 1.93 -5.21 -19.13
N PRO A 323 0.74 -5.49 -18.54
CA PRO A 323 0.65 -6.07 -17.20
C PRO A 323 1.44 -7.37 -17.00
N PRO A 324 1.47 -8.34 -17.93
CA PRO A 324 2.25 -9.55 -17.73
C PRO A 324 3.75 -9.30 -17.49
N GLU A 325 4.32 -8.24 -18.08
CA GLU A 325 5.71 -7.84 -17.88
C GLU A 325 5.85 -7.02 -16.62
N HIS A 326 5.06 -5.94 -16.46
CA HIS A 326 5.23 -5.01 -15.36
C HIS A 326 4.99 -5.64 -13.99
N LEU A 327 3.96 -6.49 -13.86
CA LEU A 327 3.71 -7.23 -12.62
C LEU A 327 4.87 -8.16 -12.33
N ARG A 328 5.29 -8.92 -13.35
CA ARG A 328 6.35 -9.91 -13.21
C ARG A 328 7.68 -9.27 -12.85
N MET A 329 7.97 -8.09 -13.40
CA MET A 329 9.19 -7.34 -13.12
C MET A 329 9.14 -6.67 -11.74
N GLY A 330 7.97 -6.53 -11.11
CA GLY A 330 7.85 -6.09 -9.72
C GLY A 330 6.95 -4.88 -9.46
N LEU A 331 6.21 -4.38 -10.45
CA LEU A 331 5.23 -3.28 -10.29
C LEU A 331 3.91 -3.78 -9.72
N VAL A 332 3.98 -4.41 -8.55
CA VAL A 332 2.83 -4.97 -7.83
C VAL A 332 3.10 -5.00 -6.33
N GLY A 333 2.07 -4.71 -5.53
CA GLY A 333 2.14 -4.78 -4.08
C GLY A 333 0.77 -4.95 -3.45
N GLN A 334 0.75 -5.26 -2.16
CA GLN A 334 -0.47 -5.39 -1.39
C GLN A 334 -0.93 -4.05 -0.83
N LEU A 335 -2.24 -3.93 -0.66
CA LEU A 335 -2.82 -2.93 0.21
C LEU A 335 -3.96 -3.55 1.02
N TYR A 336 -4.29 -3.00 2.18
CA TYR A 336 -5.47 -3.45 2.92
C TYR A 336 -6.21 -2.31 3.61
N VAL A 337 -7.52 -2.52 3.79
CA VAL A 337 -8.42 -1.59 4.45
C VAL A 337 -8.90 -2.17 5.77
N ARG A 338 -8.73 -1.42 6.86
CA ARG A 338 -9.20 -1.86 8.18
C ARG A 338 -10.66 -1.41 8.40
N PRO A 339 -11.48 -2.22 9.08
CA PRO A 339 -12.90 -1.92 9.25
C PRO A 339 -13.15 -0.72 10.16
N ARG A 340 -14.17 0.09 9.83
CA ARG A 340 -14.69 1.17 10.69
C ARG A 340 -15.06 0.68 12.10
N GLN A 341 -15.39 -0.60 12.23
CA GLN A 341 -15.63 -1.26 13.51
C GLN A 341 -14.48 -1.07 14.52
N ASN A 342 -13.23 -0.97 14.05
CA ASN A 342 -12.06 -0.72 14.89
C ASN A 342 -12.11 0.65 15.60
N ARG A 343 -12.79 1.64 14.99
CA ARG A 343 -12.94 3.01 15.49
C ARG A 343 -14.18 3.21 16.38
N VAL A 344 -15.01 2.17 16.55
CA VAL A 344 -16.18 2.25 17.41
C VAL A 344 -15.74 2.51 18.86
N PRO A 345 -16.39 3.41 19.62
CA PRO A 345 -16.04 3.64 21.02
C PRO A 345 -16.16 2.37 21.88
N SER A 346 -15.18 2.16 22.75
CA SER A 346 -15.21 1.09 23.76
C SER A 346 -16.51 1.11 24.58
N GLY A 347 -17.08 -0.07 24.82
CA GLY A 347 -18.37 -0.28 25.48
C GLY A 347 -19.59 -0.29 24.54
N THR A 348 -19.43 0.07 23.27
CA THR A 348 -20.51 0.00 22.27
C THR A 348 -20.73 -1.44 21.80
N GLN A 349 -21.97 -1.90 21.65
CA GLN A 349 -22.25 -3.21 21.04
C GLN A 349 -21.91 -3.20 19.54
N LEU A 350 -21.14 -4.18 19.08
CA LEU A 350 -20.72 -4.29 17.69
C LEU A 350 -21.93 -4.46 16.76
N PHE A 351 -22.92 -5.25 17.18
CA PHE A 351 -24.17 -5.44 16.45
C PHE A 351 -24.87 -4.10 16.15
N THR A 352 -24.94 -3.23 17.16
CA THR A 352 -25.53 -1.89 17.04
C THR A 352 -24.69 -0.99 16.12
N ALA A 353 -23.36 -1.08 16.18
CA ALA A 353 -22.49 -0.34 15.27
C ALA A 353 -22.70 -0.76 13.80
N THR A 354 -22.82 -2.05 13.52
CA THR A 354 -23.15 -2.56 12.17
C THR A 354 -24.54 -2.11 11.72
N GLN A 355 -25.51 -1.96 12.64
CA GLN A 355 -26.81 -1.35 12.32
C GLN A 355 -26.68 0.13 11.96
N TRP A 356 -25.79 0.90 12.61
CA TRP A 356 -25.53 2.29 12.23
C TRP A 356 -24.98 2.39 10.81
N GLN A 357 -24.05 1.50 10.45
CA GLN A 357 -23.47 1.42 9.11
C GLN A 357 -24.53 1.26 8.02
N GLN A 358 -25.63 0.55 8.28
CA GLN A 358 -26.71 0.37 7.30
C GLN A 358 -27.45 1.68 6.94
N ASN A 359 -27.20 2.78 7.66
CA ASN A 359 -27.72 4.09 7.31
C ASN A 359 -26.80 4.86 6.33
N ASP A 360 -25.60 4.34 6.04
CA ASP A 360 -24.74 4.86 4.96
C ASP A 360 -25.06 4.14 3.65
N LEU A 361 -25.77 4.81 2.74
CA LEU A 361 -26.18 4.22 1.46
C LEU A 361 -25.01 3.77 0.57
N ARG A 362 -23.78 4.20 0.82
CA ARG A 362 -22.59 3.73 0.07
C ARG A 362 -22.21 2.30 0.44
N THR A 363 -22.46 1.90 1.69
CA THR A 363 -22.05 0.60 2.25
C THR A 363 -23.22 -0.22 2.80
N ALA A 364 -24.43 0.34 2.79
CA ALA A 364 -25.63 -0.32 3.28
C ALA A 364 -26.00 -1.53 2.43
N CYS A 365 -26.30 -2.63 3.11
CA CYS A 365 -26.78 -3.85 2.53
C CYS A 365 -28.28 -3.79 2.28
N GLN A 366 -28.69 -3.00 1.29
CA GLN A 366 -30.08 -2.86 0.88
C GLN A 366 -30.47 -3.85 -0.22
N GLY A 367 -31.77 -4.10 -0.32
CA GLY A 367 -32.35 -4.95 -1.34
C GLY A 367 -32.82 -4.23 -2.59
N THR A 368 -32.88 -4.96 -3.70
CA THR A 368 -33.48 -4.50 -4.96
C THR A 368 -35.02 -4.51 -4.96
N GLY A 369 -35.66 -4.94 -3.87
CA GLY A 369 -37.11 -4.87 -3.69
C GLY A 369 -37.61 -3.46 -3.39
N ALA A 370 -37.67 -2.62 -4.43
CA ALA A 370 -38.15 -1.22 -4.44
C ALA A 370 -37.29 -0.20 -3.67
N ALA A 371 -36.72 0.74 -4.43
CA ALA A 371 -35.92 1.88 -3.96
C ALA A 371 -36.75 2.93 -3.17
N PRO A 372 -36.09 3.84 -2.41
CA PRO A 372 -36.70 4.55 -1.29
C PRO A 372 -37.38 5.89 -1.68
N ALA A 373 -38.55 6.19 -1.11
CA ALA A 373 -38.98 7.54 -0.78
C ALA A 373 -38.76 7.86 0.72
N ALA A 374 -37.75 8.69 1.03
CA ALA A 374 -37.45 9.34 2.31
C ALA A 374 -38.17 8.82 3.59
N GLY A 375 -37.40 8.13 4.45
CA GLY A 375 -37.83 7.66 5.77
C GLY A 375 -38.18 6.18 5.78
N TYR A 376 -37.19 5.29 5.96
CA TYR A 376 -37.42 3.85 6.01
C TYR A 376 -36.98 3.20 7.31
N THR A 377 -37.90 2.43 7.86
CA THR A 377 -37.70 1.38 8.85
C THR A 377 -37.20 0.11 8.19
N TYR A 378 -36.20 -0.51 8.81
CA TYR A 378 -35.69 -1.85 8.51
C TYR A 378 -36.85 -2.87 8.45
N SER A 379 -37.07 -3.49 7.29
CA SER A 379 -37.94 -4.67 7.19
C SER A 379 -37.08 -5.92 7.29
N ALA A 380 -37.19 -6.63 8.40
CA ALA A 380 -36.55 -7.93 8.65
C ALA A 380 -37.08 -9.07 7.76
N THR A 381 -37.70 -8.76 6.62
CA THR A 381 -38.19 -9.77 5.68
C THR A 381 -37.05 -10.14 4.73
N ALA A 382 -36.39 -11.27 5.00
CA ALA A 382 -35.42 -11.89 4.11
C ALA A 382 -35.99 -11.97 2.67
N GLY A 383 -35.25 -11.47 1.68
CA GLY A 383 -35.68 -11.60 0.28
C GLY A 383 -34.98 -10.71 -0.74
N SER A 384 -34.26 -9.67 -0.32
CA SER A 384 -33.39 -8.92 -1.21
C SER A 384 -32.29 -8.27 -0.37
N ILE A 385 -31.14 -8.89 -0.23
CA ILE A 385 -29.91 -8.18 0.10
C ILE A 385 -29.08 -8.26 -1.17
N ASP A 386 -28.43 -7.17 -1.58
CA ASP A 386 -27.49 -7.22 -2.70
C ASP A 386 -26.46 -8.34 -2.46
N ILE A 387 -26.19 -9.16 -3.48
CA ILE A 387 -25.14 -10.18 -3.43
C ILE A 387 -23.76 -9.57 -3.21
N LEU A 388 -23.59 -8.28 -3.53
CA LEU A 388 -22.36 -7.52 -3.32
C LEU A 388 -22.27 -6.83 -1.95
N CYS A 389 -23.24 -7.07 -1.06
CA CYS A 389 -23.23 -6.55 0.31
C CYS A 389 -21.95 -6.97 1.06
N SER A 390 -21.16 -5.98 1.49
CA SER A 390 -19.86 -6.19 2.14
C SER A 390 -19.95 -6.43 3.65
N ALA A 391 -20.98 -5.91 4.30
CA ALA A 391 -21.17 -6.02 5.75
C ALA A 391 -22.61 -6.42 6.11
N PRO A 392 -23.06 -7.66 5.79
CA PRO A 392 -24.37 -8.14 6.23
C PRO A 392 -24.46 -8.14 7.76
N ILE A 393 -25.58 -7.67 8.30
CA ILE A 393 -25.85 -7.77 9.74
C ILE A 393 -25.81 -9.25 10.14
N PRO A 394 -25.10 -9.63 11.22
CA PRO A 394 -25.06 -11.02 11.67
C PRO A 394 -26.47 -11.51 12.06
N ALA A 395 -26.76 -12.78 11.80
CA ALA A 395 -28.07 -13.38 12.03
C ALA A 395 -28.49 -13.34 13.52
N VAL A 396 -27.51 -13.34 14.42
CA VAL A 396 -27.70 -13.35 15.87
C VAL A 396 -26.92 -12.19 16.48
N ASN A 397 -27.60 -11.41 17.34
CA ASN A 397 -26.91 -10.47 18.20
C ASN A 397 -26.21 -11.23 19.34
N THR A 398 -24.88 -11.31 19.27
CA THR A 398 -24.04 -11.98 20.27
C THR A 398 -23.84 -11.16 21.55
N GLY A 399 -24.27 -9.89 21.57
CA GLY A 399 -24.05 -8.97 22.68
C GLY A 399 -22.60 -8.56 22.87
N VAL A 400 -21.71 -8.88 21.93
CA VAL A 400 -20.29 -8.51 22.01
C VAL A 400 -20.15 -6.99 21.94
N ILE A 401 -19.35 -6.45 22.85
CA ILE A 401 -19.02 -5.04 22.93
C ILE A 401 -17.61 -4.80 22.43
N GLN A 402 -17.38 -3.60 21.90
CA GLN A 402 -16.04 -3.15 21.58
C GLN A 402 -15.23 -3.00 22.87
N GLY A 403 -14.15 -3.77 22.99
CA GLY A 403 -13.26 -3.73 24.15
C GLY A 403 -11.93 -3.06 23.83
N THR A 404 -11.06 -3.05 24.82
CA THR A 404 -9.70 -2.49 24.71
C THR A 404 -8.66 -3.48 25.19
N TYR A 405 -7.49 -3.43 24.56
CA TYR A 405 -6.27 -4.05 25.06
C TYR A 405 -5.78 -3.35 26.32
N ASN A 406 -4.76 -3.94 26.97
CA ASN A 406 -4.19 -3.42 28.22
C ASN A 406 -3.51 -2.06 28.04
N ASP A 407 -3.08 -1.72 26.82
CA ASP A 407 -2.52 -0.41 26.46
C ASP A 407 -3.60 0.65 26.19
N GLY A 408 -4.89 0.30 26.34
CA GLY A 408 -6.03 1.17 26.11
C GLY A 408 -6.47 1.26 24.64
N THR A 409 -5.76 0.61 23.71
CA THR A 409 -6.17 0.58 22.31
C THR A 409 -7.38 -0.32 22.09
N ASN A 410 -8.23 0.04 21.14
CA ASN A 410 -9.41 -0.73 20.77
C ASN A 410 -9.06 -2.11 20.19
N PHE A 411 -9.90 -3.12 20.47
CA PHE A 411 -9.82 -4.40 19.76
C PHE A 411 -9.92 -4.21 18.25
N LYS A 412 -9.22 -5.08 17.51
CA LYS A 412 -9.11 -5.03 16.06
C LYS A 412 -9.82 -6.23 15.43
N TYR A 413 -10.45 -6.01 14.28
CA TYR A 413 -11.23 -6.99 13.52
C TYR A 413 -10.82 -6.96 12.06
N ALA A 414 -10.94 -8.10 11.39
CA ALA A 414 -10.67 -8.18 9.95
C ALA A 414 -11.76 -7.45 9.13
N TYR A 415 -13.02 -7.51 9.59
CA TYR A 415 -14.19 -6.97 8.90
C TYR A 415 -15.18 -6.31 9.87
N ASN A 416 -16.18 -5.60 9.33
CA ASN A 416 -17.35 -5.09 10.07
C ASN A 416 -18.34 -6.22 10.43
N ASP A 417 -17.87 -7.18 11.21
CA ASP A 417 -18.59 -8.42 11.48
C ASP A 417 -19.80 -8.27 12.42
N GLY A 418 -19.89 -7.21 13.23
CA GLY A 418 -21.00 -6.97 14.16
C GLY A 418 -21.20 -8.02 15.27
N ASP A 419 -20.48 -9.13 15.25
CA ASP A 419 -20.58 -10.24 16.19
C ASP A 419 -19.26 -10.53 16.92
N GLY A 420 -18.17 -9.85 16.52
CA GLY A 420 -16.83 -9.95 17.07
C GLY A 420 -16.06 -11.21 16.66
N SER A 421 -16.57 -11.96 15.68
CA SER A 421 -16.02 -13.26 15.28
C SER A 421 -14.68 -13.18 14.54
N THR A 422 -14.36 -12.04 13.93
CA THR A 422 -13.13 -11.77 13.17
C THR A 422 -12.05 -11.04 13.96
N ARG A 423 -12.15 -11.02 15.29
CA ARG A 423 -11.19 -10.36 16.18
C ARG A 423 -9.79 -10.98 16.08
N TYR A 424 -8.76 -10.14 15.95
CA TYR A 424 -7.35 -10.54 15.92
C TYR A 424 -6.50 -9.63 16.83
N ASP A 425 -5.33 -10.12 17.26
CA ASP A 425 -4.38 -9.36 18.10
C ASP A 425 -3.15 -8.91 17.31
N ILE A 426 -2.74 -9.70 16.31
CA ILE A 426 -1.57 -9.43 15.46
C ILE A 426 -2.03 -9.40 14.01
N ASP A 427 -1.61 -8.38 13.26
CA ASP A 427 -1.88 -8.21 11.83
C ASP A 427 -0.64 -8.64 11.04
N VAL A 428 -0.78 -9.58 10.11
CA VAL A 428 0.35 -10.15 9.36
C VAL A 428 0.04 -10.08 7.85
N PRO A 429 0.49 -9.02 7.16
CA PRO A 429 0.44 -8.97 5.70
C PRO A 429 1.39 -10.00 5.09
N ILE A 430 0.89 -10.81 4.17
CA ILE A 430 1.63 -11.83 3.43
C ILE A 430 1.37 -11.64 1.95
N GLN A 431 2.42 -11.29 1.23
CA GLN A 431 2.44 -11.07 -0.20
C GLN A 431 3.18 -12.24 -0.84
N ILE A 432 2.47 -13.06 -1.61
CA ILE A 432 3.08 -14.17 -2.34
C ILE A 432 3.48 -13.66 -3.72
N HIS A 433 4.72 -13.96 -4.12
CA HIS A 433 5.20 -13.62 -5.46
C HIS A 433 6.27 -14.61 -5.90
N GLY A 434 6.33 -14.93 -7.18
CA GLY A 434 7.26 -15.83 -7.81
C GLY A 434 8.08 -15.12 -8.88
N PHE A 435 9.30 -15.59 -9.09
CA PHE A 435 10.31 -14.93 -9.90
C PHE A 435 10.96 -15.90 -10.87
N ASP A 436 11.07 -15.47 -12.14
CA ASP A 436 11.70 -16.23 -13.21
C ASP A 436 13.01 -15.50 -13.52
N PRO A 437 14.15 -16.03 -13.08
CA PRO A 437 15.43 -15.36 -13.28
C PRO A 437 15.78 -15.18 -14.76
N ASN A 438 15.29 -16.05 -15.64
CA ASN A 438 15.51 -15.90 -17.08
C ASN A 438 14.66 -14.77 -17.66
N PHE A 439 13.39 -14.65 -17.26
CA PHE A 439 12.54 -13.53 -17.70
C PHE A 439 13.15 -12.19 -17.26
N HIS A 440 13.60 -12.09 -16.01
CA HIS A 440 14.20 -10.88 -15.45
C HIS A 440 15.55 -10.55 -16.08
N PHE A 441 16.38 -11.57 -16.35
CA PHE A 441 17.62 -11.38 -17.10
C PHE A 441 17.36 -10.89 -18.53
N VAL A 442 16.39 -11.50 -19.23
CA VAL A 442 16.01 -11.08 -20.59
C VAL A 442 15.46 -9.65 -20.58
N GLY A 443 14.64 -9.29 -19.59
CA GLY A 443 14.11 -7.93 -19.39
C GLY A 443 15.17 -6.88 -19.03
N MET A 444 16.38 -7.30 -18.64
CA MET A 444 17.54 -6.40 -18.55
C MET A 444 18.28 -6.26 -19.90
N THR A 445 17.94 -7.07 -20.91
CA THR A 445 18.56 -7.06 -22.25
C THR A 445 17.60 -6.52 -23.32
N PHE A 446 18.10 -6.32 -24.54
CA PHE A 446 17.30 -5.84 -25.67
C PHE A 446 16.45 -6.93 -26.37
N ASN A 447 16.29 -8.10 -25.76
CA ASN A 447 15.55 -9.22 -26.34
C ASN A 447 14.11 -9.23 -25.83
N PRO A 448 13.12 -9.59 -26.67
CA PRO A 448 11.74 -9.71 -26.23
C PRO A 448 11.56 -10.88 -25.26
N GLU A 449 10.73 -10.68 -24.24
CA GLU A 449 10.44 -11.64 -23.20
C GLU A 449 9.44 -12.71 -23.68
N GLY A 450 9.77 -13.98 -23.42
CA GLY A 450 8.94 -15.12 -23.80
C GLY A 450 7.89 -15.45 -22.75
N PHE A 451 6.73 -14.76 -22.75
CA PHE A 451 5.67 -14.96 -21.75
C PHE A 451 5.18 -16.41 -21.62
N ALA A 452 5.12 -17.16 -22.73
CA ALA A 452 4.68 -18.55 -22.72
C ALA A 452 5.70 -19.52 -22.08
N ASP A 453 6.95 -19.09 -21.94
CA ASP A 453 8.06 -19.88 -21.40
C ASP A 453 8.42 -19.47 -19.96
N MET A 454 7.65 -18.55 -19.35
CA MET A 454 7.86 -18.11 -17.97
C MET A 454 7.82 -19.29 -17.00
N LYS A 455 8.84 -19.38 -16.14
CA LYS A 455 8.94 -20.41 -15.10
C LYS A 455 9.52 -19.84 -13.83
N ASP A 456 8.68 -19.79 -12.81
CA ASP A 456 9.02 -19.35 -11.48
C ASP A 456 10.02 -20.33 -10.85
N LYS A 457 11.03 -19.77 -10.20
CA LYS A 457 12.12 -20.52 -9.57
C LYS A 457 12.44 -20.04 -8.16
N TYR A 458 12.16 -18.77 -7.88
CA TYR A 458 12.18 -18.21 -6.55
C TYR A 458 10.75 -17.90 -6.16
N PHE A 459 10.36 -18.29 -4.95
CA PHE A 459 9.00 -18.09 -4.46
C PHE A 459 9.07 -17.40 -3.11
N LEU A 460 8.42 -16.25 -3.03
CA LEU A 460 8.64 -15.22 -2.04
C LEU A 460 7.41 -15.05 -1.16
N LEU A 461 7.63 -14.92 0.14
CA LEU A 461 6.67 -14.33 1.07
C LEU A 461 7.23 -12.97 1.50
N ASN A 462 6.53 -11.88 1.17
CA ASN A 462 6.99 -10.51 1.40
C ASN A 462 8.40 -10.23 0.82
N GLY A 463 8.65 -10.73 -0.40
CA GLY A 463 9.90 -10.46 -1.14
C GLY A 463 11.08 -11.32 -0.69
N ARG A 464 10.81 -12.38 0.10
CA ARG A 464 11.82 -13.25 0.71
C ARG A 464 11.49 -14.71 0.51
N SER A 465 12.47 -15.51 0.13
CA SER A 465 12.36 -16.97 0.21
C SER A 465 12.88 -17.47 1.56
N TYR A 466 12.39 -18.60 2.05
CA TYR A 466 12.97 -19.24 3.24
C TYR A 466 14.47 -19.55 3.02
N PRO A 467 15.34 -19.37 4.04
CA PRO A 467 15.07 -19.01 5.43
C PRO A 467 14.97 -17.50 5.72
N ASP A 468 15.04 -16.62 4.73
CA ASP A 468 14.99 -15.17 4.96
C ASP A 468 13.60 -14.65 5.40
N THR A 469 12.58 -15.51 5.32
CA THR A 469 11.21 -15.29 5.82
C THR A 469 11.13 -15.29 7.36
N VAL A 470 12.00 -16.03 8.05
CA VAL A 470 12.05 -16.08 9.52
C VAL A 470 13.06 -15.08 10.10
N GLY A 471 13.88 -14.48 9.24
CA GLY A 471 14.98 -13.60 9.61
C GLY A 471 14.61 -12.15 9.93
N VAL A 472 13.33 -11.73 9.94
CA VAL A 472 12.95 -10.30 10.03
C VAL A 472 12.25 -9.90 11.34
N PRO A 473 12.98 -9.61 12.43
CA PRO A 473 12.42 -8.89 13.58
C PRO A 473 12.07 -7.43 13.26
N GLY A 474 10.86 -6.95 13.57
CA GLY A 474 10.60 -5.49 13.51
C GLY A 474 9.16 -5.00 13.48
N TYR A 475 8.16 -5.81 13.10
CA TYR A 475 6.77 -5.34 13.14
C TYR A 475 6.29 -5.13 14.58
N SER A 476 5.53 -4.06 14.84
CA SER A 476 4.90 -3.83 16.15
C SER A 476 3.97 -5.00 16.49
N GLY A 477 4.40 -5.87 17.42
CA GLY A 477 3.72 -7.13 17.77
C GLY A 477 4.41 -8.42 17.29
N GLY A 478 5.53 -8.32 16.56
CA GLY A 478 6.42 -9.44 16.21
C GLY A 478 7.51 -9.71 17.26
N PRO A 479 8.23 -10.85 17.16
CA PRO A 479 9.23 -11.24 18.14
C PRO A 479 10.43 -10.29 18.19
N ALA A 480 11.03 -10.14 19.38
CA ALA A 480 12.28 -9.42 19.57
C ALA A 480 13.48 -10.30 19.14
N GLY A 481 14.17 -9.87 18.07
CA GLY A 481 15.55 -10.22 17.71
C GLY A 481 16.01 -11.68 17.76
N GLY A 482 16.33 -12.27 16.60
CA GLY A 482 17.28 -13.39 16.54
C GLY A 482 17.09 -14.41 15.42
N ALA A 483 17.42 -14.05 14.17
CA ALA A 483 17.96 -14.95 13.14
C ALA A 483 18.58 -14.10 12.03
N ALA A 484 19.83 -14.39 11.63
CA ALA A 484 20.49 -13.71 10.51
C ALA A 484 19.94 -14.24 9.18
N SER A 485 19.78 -13.37 8.19
CA SER A 485 19.45 -13.75 6.80
C SER A 485 20.53 -14.67 6.21
N SER A 486 20.14 -15.65 5.39
CA SER A 486 21.03 -16.49 4.60
C SER A 486 21.55 -15.77 3.35
N ALA A 487 20.76 -14.85 2.79
CA ALA A 487 21.28 -13.82 1.91
C ALA A 487 22.15 -12.93 2.79
N GLY A 488 23.46 -13.16 2.76
CA GLY A 488 24.42 -12.47 3.61
C GLY A 488 24.14 -10.97 3.58
N SER A 489 23.58 -10.43 4.66
CA SER A 489 23.60 -8.99 4.89
C SER A 489 25.08 -8.62 4.73
N PRO A 490 25.47 -7.75 3.77
CA PRO A 490 26.83 -7.25 3.70
C PRO A 490 27.10 -6.74 5.11
N GLY A 491 27.92 -7.47 5.87
CA GLY A 491 27.86 -7.44 7.32
C GLY A 491 27.82 -5.98 7.74
N THR A 492 26.75 -5.58 8.45
CA THR A 492 26.47 -4.17 8.76
C THR A 492 27.80 -3.51 9.10
N PRO A 493 28.31 -2.58 8.26
CA PRO A 493 29.52 -1.88 8.61
C PRO A 493 29.25 -1.32 9.99
N SER A 494 30.03 -1.73 11.00
CA SER A 494 29.81 -1.36 12.39
C SER A 494 29.79 0.17 12.48
N GLY A 495 28.60 0.79 12.44
CA GLY A 495 28.44 2.21 12.17
C GLY A 495 27.28 2.64 11.26
N ASP A 496 26.62 1.73 10.53
CA ASP A 496 25.39 2.07 9.80
C ASP A 496 24.20 2.12 10.78
N ALA A 497 23.95 3.31 11.34
CA ALA A 497 22.84 3.59 12.26
C ALA A 497 21.46 3.53 11.60
N PHE A 498 21.40 3.18 10.31
CA PHE A 498 20.26 3.38 9.44
C PHE A 498 19.76 2.11 8.75
N ALA A 499 20.46 0.98 8.88
CA ALA A 499 19.90 -0.32 8.54
C ALA A 499 18.76 -0.64 9.54
N ALA A 500 17.53 -0.72 9.05
CA ALA A 500 16.46 -1.35 9.83
C ALA A 500 16.97 -2.76 10.19
N PRO A 501 16.92 -3.18 11.47
CA PRO A 501 17.33 -4.51 11.84
C PRO A 501 16.66 -5.51 10.89
N ASN A 502 17.48 -6.28 10.18
CA ASN A 502 17.05 -7.42 9.37
C ASN A 502 16.35 -7.12 8.02
N ALA A 503 16.39 -5.88 7.53
CA ALA A 503 16.11 -5.62 6.12
C ALA A 503 17.16 -6.30 5.21
N ILE A 504 16.76 -6.83 4.05
CA ILE A 504 17.72 -7.32 3.05
C ILE A 504 18.24 -6.11 2.30
N GLY A 505 19.55 -5.93 2.33
CA GLY A 505 20.25 -4.93 1.53
C GLY A 505 20.68 -5.55 0.20
N THR A 506 20.32 -4.91 -0.90
CA THR A 506 20.80 -5.24 -2.24
C THR A 506 21.70 -4.10 -2.71
N GLU A 507 22.96 -4.40 -3.03
CA GLU A 507 23.83 -3.45 -3.72
C GLU A 507 23.35 -3.31 -5.16
N ASP A 508 23.13 -2.07 -5.59
CA ASP A 508 22.70 -1.75 -6.93
C ASP A 508 23.90 -1.37 -7.83
N SER A 509 23.63 -1.20 -9.12
CA SER A 509 24.56 -0.80 -10.18
C SER A 509 25.31 0.51 -9.93
N ASP A 510 24.78 1.40 -9.09
CA ASP A 510 25.44 2.64 -8.64
C ASP A 510 26.40 2.42 -7.45
N GLY A 511 26.54 1.17 -6.99
CA GLY A 511 27.36 0.77 -5.84
C GLY A 511 26.74 1.09 -4.49
N ARG A 512 25.44 1.45 -4.45
CA ARG A 512 24.72 1.76 -3.20
C ARG A 512 23.81 0.62 -2.79
N THR A 513 23.73 0.37 -1.49
CA THR A 513 22.81 -0.63 -0.93
C THR A 513 21.43 -0.04 -0.74
N ARG A 514 20.42 -0.66 -1.36
CA ARG A 514 18.98 -0.38 -1.16
C ARG A 514 18.36 -1.47 -0.30
N TYR A 515 17.44 -1.10 0.58
CA TYR A 515 16.87 -2.04 1.56
C TYR A 515 15.41 -2.39 1.20
N SER A 516 15.10 -3.68 1.18
CA SER A 516 13.72 -4.20 1.11
C SER A 516 12.91 -3.74 2.33
N GLN A 517 11.60 -3.55 2.20
CA GLN A 517 10.74 -3.35 3.37
C GLN A 517 10.84 -4.58 4.31
N PRO A 518 11.18 -4.42 5.62
CA PRO A 518 11.28 -5.53 6.57
C PRO A 518 9.90 -5.99 7.06
N LEU A 519 9.09 -6.59 6.18
CA LEU A 519 7.79 -7.17 6.51
C LEU A 519 7.95 -8.63 7.00
N PRO A 520 7.72 -8.93 8.29
CA PRO A 520 7.85 -10.31 8.78
C PRO A 520 6.72 -11.19 8.28
N THR A 521 7.07 -12.44 7.96
CA THR A 521 6.10 -13.52 7.76
C THR A 521 6.14 -14.53 8.90
N LEU A 522 7.18 -14.46 9.75
CA LEU A 522 7.25 -15.13 11.05
C LEU A 522 6.14 -14.63 11.98
N VAL A 523 5.28 -15.55 12.41
CA VAL A 523 4.17 -15.25 13.31
C VAL A 523 4.53 -15.71 14.72
N THR A 524 4.46 -14.83 15.72
CA THR A 524 4.66 -15.20 17.13
C THR A 524 3.39 -14.95 17.94
N LEU A 525 2.86 -15.99 18.56
CA LEU A 525 1.62 -15.94 19.34
C LEU A 525 1.88 -16.36 20.78
N SER A 526 1.54 -15.50 21.74
CA SER A 526 1.56 -15.87 23.16
C SER A 526 0.24 -16.50 23.60
N LYS A 527 0.32 -17.52 24.45
CA LYS A 527 -0.84 -18.11 25.14
C LYS A 527 -1.50 -17.19 26.14
N SER A 528 -0.84 -16.11 26.55
CA SER A 528 -1.33 -15.19 27.58
C SER A 528 -1.30 -13.72 27.15
N GLY A 529 -0.82 -13.40 25.94
CA GLY A 529 -0.72 -12.03 25.42
C GLY A 529 -2.02 -11.42 24.89
N GLY A 530 -3.09 -12.20 24.76
CA GLY A 530 -4.39 -11.73 24.25
C GLY A 530 -5.29 -11.12 25.35
N PRO A 531 -6.45 -10.55 24.97
CA PRO A 531 -7.37 -9.91 25.89
C PRO A 531 -7.78 -10.78 27.09
N GLY A 532 -7.62 -10.24 28.29
CA GLY A 532 -7.95 -10.95 29.53
C GLY A 532 -7.02 -12.13 29.85
N GLY A 533 -5.78 -12.12 29.33
CA GLY A 533 -4.80 -13.19 29.55
C GLY A 533 -5.07 -14.43 28.69
N LYS A 534 -5.82 -14.28 27.59
CA LYS A 534 -6.13 -15.38 26.66
C LYS A 534 -5.04 -15.55 25.61
N ALA A 535 -5.11 -16.64 24.86
CA ALA A 535 -4.22 -16.88 23.74
C ALA A 535 -4.42 -15.84 22.63
N GLN A 536 -3.32 -15.44 22.01
CA GLN A 536 -3.34 -14.51 20.90
C GLN A 536 -3.85 -15.19 19.62
N ARG A 537 -4.43 -14.38 18.73
CA ARG A 537 -4.77 -14.75 17.36
C ARG A 537 -4.10 -13.80 16.37
N ALA A 538 -3.59 -14.36 15.28
CA ALA A 538 -3.06 -13.57 14.16
C ALA A 538 -4.06 -13.55 13.00
N LEU A 539 -4.24 -12.39 12.39
CA LEU A 539 -4.87 -12.25 11.07
C LEU A 539 -3.76 -12.30 10.03
N LEU A 540 -3.81 -13.28 9.14
CA LEU A 540 -3.00 -13.33 7.94
C LEU A 540 -3.79 -12.66 6.81
N ARG A 541 -3.24 -11.58 6.26
CA ARG A 541 -3.76 -10.88 5.09
C ARG A 541 -2.97 -11.35 3.89
N ILE A 542 -3.50 -12.31 3.15
CA ILE A 542 -2.75 -13.00 2.10
C ILE A 542 -3.19 -12.45 0.76
N ALA A 543 -2.24 -12.00 -0.06
CA ALA A 543 -2.47 -11.64 -1.46
C ALA A 543 -1.48 -12.43 -2.32
N ASP A 544 -1.98 -13.07 -3.37
CA ASP A 544 -1.15 -13.73 -4.37
C ASP A 544 -0.95 -12.77 -5.55
N LEU A 545 0.29 -12.29 -5.68
CA LEU A 545 0.70 -11.31 -6.66
C LEU A 545 1.27 -11.98 -7.92
N ASP A 546 1.22 -13.32 -8.01
CA ASP A 546 1.75 -14.07 -9.13
C ASP A 546 1.03 -13.78 -10.44
N VAL A 547 1.79 -13.87 -11.53
CA VAL A 547 1.26 -13.80 -12.91
C VAL A 547 0.94 -15.20 -13.44
N THR A 548 1.70 -16.21 -13.00
CA THR A 548 1.77 -17.54 -13.62
C THR A 548 1.33 -18.69 -12.72
N GLU A 549 1.24 -18.45 -11.41
CA GLU A 549 1.15 -19.55 -10.44
C GLU A 549 -0.15 -19.54 -9.61
N TYR A 550 -0.51 -20.74 -9.16
CA TYR A 550 -1.45 -20.94 -8.07
C TYR A 550 -0.66 -21.36 -6.85
N GLN A 551 -0.89 -20.68 -5.74
CA GLN A 551 -0.18 -20.93 -4.51
C GLN A 551 -1.07 -21.66 -3.51
N THR A 552 -0.48 -22.63 -2.82
CA THR A 552 -1.13 -23.29 -1.68
C THR A 552 -0.26 -23.07 -0.46
N LEU A 553 -0.85 -22.61 0.64
CA LEU A 553 -0.19 -22.57 1.94
C LEU A 553 -0.88 -23.53 2.89
N ALA A 554 -0.10 -24.25 3.68
CA ALA A 554 -0.56 -25.24 4.63
C ALA A 554 0.04 -25.00 6.02
N SER A 555 -0.75 -25.28 7.05
CA SER A 555 -0.36 -25.29 8.45
C SER A 555 -0.82 -26.59 9.08
N LEU A 556 0.13 -27.48 9.38
CA LEU A 556 -0.18 -28.83 9.90
C LEU A 556 -0.51 -28.84 11.41
N GLY A 557 -0.22 -27.76 12.14
CA GLY A 557 -0.36 -27.72 13.60
C GLY A 557 -1.25 -26.61 14.16
N ILE A 558 -1.60 -25.61 13.35
CA ILE A 558 -2.47 -24.51 13.76
C ILE A 558 -3.63 -24.40 12.78
N PRO A 559 -4.89 -24.59 13.24
CA PRO A 559 -6.06 -24.42 12.40
C PRO A 559 -6.14 -23.03 11.79
N MET A 560 -6.43 -22.97 10.49
CA MET A 560 -6.67 -21.73 9.75
C MET A 560 -8.16 -21.52 9.61
N GLN A 561 -8.69 -20.41 10.13
CA GLN A 561 -10.07 -20.01 9.89
C GLN A 561 -10.12 -18.95 8.79
N LEU A 562 -10.54 -19.34 7.59
CA LEU A 562 -10.79 -18.42 6.49
C LEU A 562 -12.05 -17.60 6.79
N VAL A 563 -11.90 -16.29 6.89
CA VAL A 563 -12.98 -15.34 7.22
C VAL A 563 -13.30 -14.38 6.08
N GLY A 564 -12.41 -14.22 5.10
CA GLY A 564 -12.63 -13.35 3.95
C GLY A 564 -11.96 -13.85 2.68
N PHE A 565 -12.54 -13.50 1.54
CA PHE A 565 -12.06 -13.81 0.19
C PHE A 565 -12.23 -12.58 -0.71
N ASN A 566 -11.18 -12.17 -1.41
CA ASN A 566 -11.16 -11.00 -2.30
C ASN A 566 -11.78 -9.75 -1.66
N ALA A 567 -11.28 -9.42 -0.46
CA ALA A 567 -11.74 -8.30 0.37
C ALA A 567 -13.25 -8.32 0.72
N LYS A 568 -13.86 -9.49 0.80
CA LYS A 568 -15.25 -9.65 1.25
C LYS A 568 -15.35 -10.64 2.40
N LEU A 569 -16.10 -10.24 3.44
CA LEU A 569 -16.44 -11.08 4.57
C LEU A 569 -17.22 -12.32 4.10
N LEU A 570 -16.78 -13.51 4.52
CA LEU A 570 -17.51 -14.76 4.26
C LEU A 570 -18.75 -14.86 5.15
N ARG A 571 -19.82 -14.21 4.71
CA ARG A 571 -21.14 -14.23 5.36
C ARG A 571 -22.24 -14.26 4.31
N ASP A 572 -23.24 -15.09 4.53
CA ASP A 572 -24.39 -15.16 3.62
C ASP A 572 -25.35 -13.96 3.82
N GLN A 573 -26.32 -13.83 2.91
CA GLN A 573 -27.34 -12.78 2.98
C GLN A 573 -28.30 -12.92 4.16
N ALA A 574 -28.35 -14.08 4.83
CA ALA A 574 -29.13 -14.25 6.04
C ALA A 574 -28.34 -13.84 7.30
N GLY A 575 -27.08 -13.43 7.14
CA GLY A 575 -26.20 -13.05 8.23
C GLY A 575 -25.48 -14.23 8.89
N ASN A 576 -25.52 -15.42 8.31
CA ASN A 576 -24.81 -16.59 8.82
C ASN A 576 -23.35 -16.54 8.37
N ASN A 577 -22.43 -16.75 9.30
CA ASN A 577 -21.00 -16.84 8.99
C ASN A 577 -20.74 -18.11 8.16
N MET A 578 -20.05 -17.94 7.04
CA MET A 578 -19.67 -19.00 6.10
C MET A 578 -18.17 -19.33 6.21
N TYR A 579 -17.59 -19.12 7.40
CA TYR A 579 -16.18 -19.33 7.65
C TYR A 579 -15.79 -20.79 7.45
N VAL A 580 -14.60 -21.00 6.90
CA VAL A 580 -14.07 -22.33 6.62
C VAL A 580 -12.85 -22.56 7.51
N THR A 581 -12.90 -23.58 8.36
CA THR A 581 -11.72 -24.05 9.08
C THR A 581 -11.00 -25.10 8.25
N THR A 582 -9.73 -24.86 7.95
CA THR A 582 -8.91 -25.70 7.09
C THR A 582 -7.45 -25.74 7.61
N ASN A 583 -6.67 -26.68 7.08
CA ASN A 583 -5.21 -26.73 7.27
C ASN A 583 -4.46 -26.33 6.00
N SER A 584 -5.17 -26.04 4.91
CA SER A 584 -4.61 -25.59 3.65
C SER A 584 -5.53 -24.58 2.98
N ILE A 585 -4.94 -23.57 2.39
CA ILE A 585 -5.61 -22.55 1.57
C ILE A 585 -4.92 -22.51 0.21
N THR A 586 -5.71 -22.38 -0.85
CA THR A 586 -5.22 -22.23 -2.22
C THR A 586 -5.83 -20.97 -2.79
N LEU A 587 -5.01 -20.18 -3.46
CA LEU A 587 -5.39 -18.95 -4.14
C LEU A 587 -4.56 -18.85 -5.43
N GLY A 588 -5.12 -18.24 -6.46
CA GLY A 588 -4.40 -17.94 -7.69
C GLY A 588 -3.87 -16.52 -7.72
N GLY A 589 -2.95 -16.26 -8.65
CA GLY A 589 -2.54 -14.91 -9.01
C GLY A 589 -3.73 -13.96 -9.20
N GLY A 590 -3.76 -12.89 -8.42
CA GLY A 590 -4.85 -11.91 -8.39
C GLY A 590 -5.97 -12.20 -7.40
N GLU A 591 -5.82 -13.18 -6.50
CA GLU A 591 -6.76 -13.44 -5.41
C GLU A 591 -6.18 -13.05 -4.03
N SER A 592 -7.06 -12.79 -3.07
CA SER A 592 -6.69 -12.51 -1.68
C SER A 592 -7.55 -13.27 -0.67
N LEU A 593 -6.95 -13.60 0.48
CA LEU A 593 -7.59 -14.31 1.59
C LEU A 593 -7.31 -13.61 2.91
N ASP A 594 -8.30 -13.58 3.79
CA ASP A 594 -8.13 -13.18 5.18
C ASP A 594 -8.36 -14.39 6.09
N VAL A 595 -7.30 -14.79 6.80
CA VAL A 595 -7.25 -16.04 7.57
C VAL A 595 -6.85 -15.77 9.00
N ILE A 596 -7.61 -16.28 9.96
CA ILE A 596 -7.28 -16.17 11.38
C ILE A 596 -6.59 -17.46 11.86
N LEU A 597 -5.38 -17.31 12.41
CA LEU A 597 -4.70 -18.34 13.17
C LEU A 597 -5.12 -18.23 14.65
N ASP A 598 -5.79 -19.26 15.17
CA ASP A 598 -6.12 -19.34 16.60
C ASP A 598 -5.21 -20.33 17.32
N SER A 599 -4.33 -19.80 18.17
CA SER A 599 -3.40 -20.62 18.94
C SER A 599 -4.02 -21.23 20.20
N ALA A 600 -5.27 -20.94 20.58
CA ALA A 600 -5.83 -21.27 21.90
C ALA A 600 -5.73 -22.76 22.27
N SER A 601 -5.98 -23.65 21.32
CA SER A 601 -5.94 -25.12 21.51
C SER A 601 -4.59 -25.77 21.16
N VAL A 602 -3.60 -24.98 20.72
CA VAL A 602 -2.33 -25.47 20.18
C VAL A 602 -1.20 -25.40 21.23
N PRO A 603 -0.47 -26.47 21.58
CA PRO A 603 0.62 -26.40 22.55
C PRO A 603 1.73 -25.39 22.16
N PRO A 604 2.44 -24.78 23.12
CA PRO A 604 3.64 -23.99 22.82
C PRO A 604 4.67 -24.80 22.00
N GLY A 605 5.28 -24.16 21.01
CA GLY A 605 6.20 -24.78 20.06
C GLY A 605 6.31 -24.01 18.75
N THR A 606 7.20 -24.45 17.87
CA THR A 606 7.35 -23.93 16.51
C THR A 606 6.59 -24.80 15.52
N TYR A 607 5.74 -24.16 14.72
CA TYR A 607 4.98 -24.75 13.62
C TYR A 607 5.39 -24.08 12.31
N PHE A 608 4.95 -24.62 11.19
CA PHE A 608 5.25 -24.06 9.87
C PHE A 608 3.98 -23.64 9.15
N LEU A 609 4.08 -22.52 8.46
CA LEU A 609 3.19 -22.13 7.36
C LEU A 609 4.01 -22.26 6.08
N TYR A 610 3.64 -23.17 5.21
CA TYR A 610 4.49 -23.56 4.08
C TYR A 610 3.68 -24.05 2.88
N THR A 611 4.26 -24.02 1.69
CA THR A 611 3.64 -24.62 0.51
C THR A 611 3.81 -26.13 0.46
N PRO A 612 2.74 -26.92 0.20
CA PRO A 612 2.87 -28.34 -0.06
C PRO A 612 3.36 -28.64 -1.49
N ASN A 613 3.47 -27.64 -2.37
CA ASN A 613 4.06 -27.79 -3.70
C ASN A 613 5.57 -27.92 -3.55
N LEU A 614 6.11 -29.10 -3.86
CA LEU A 614 7.50 -29.43 -3.57
C LEU A 614 8.50 -28.53 -4.32
N ASP A 615 8.17 -28.18 -5.55
CA ASP A 615 8.94 -27.28 -6.41
C ASP A 615 8.88 -25.81 -5.96
N HIS A 616 7.94 -25.45 -5.09
CA HIS A 616 7.85 -24.11 -4.51
C HIS A 616 8.57 -24.02 -3.13
N LEU A 617 9.21 -25.11 -2.70
CA LEU A 617 10.06 -25.20 -1.49
C LEU A 617 11.56 -25.18 -1.83
N SER A 618 11.93 -24.40 -2.84
CA SER A 618 13.30 -24.25 -3.33
C SER A 618 13.64 -22.80 -3.67
N ASN A 619 14.94 -22.50 -3.64
CA ASN A 619 15.53 -21.28 -4.18
C ASN A 619 16.32 -21.68 -5.43
N ASP A 620 15.67 -21.65 -6.60
CA ASP A 620 16.16 -22.24 -7.86
C ASP A 620 16.66 -23.69 -7.69
N ALA A 621 17.99 -23.88 -7.59
CA ALA A 621 18.61 -25.20 -7.49
C ALA A 621 18.76 -25.69 -6.03
N GLU A 622 18.53 -24.82 -5.04
CA GLU A 622 18.67 -25.16 -3.62
C GLU A 622 17.36 -25.67 -3.02
N ASN A 623 17.41 -26.85 -2.40
CA ASN A 623 16.27 -27.42 -1.68
C ASN A 623 16.12 -26.78 -0.29
N PHE A 624 14.91 -26.86 0.28
CA PHE A 624 14.57 -26.31 1.61
C PHE A 624 14.57 -24.78 1.64
N GLY A 625 13.90 -24.17 0.66
CA GLY A 625 13.71 -22.72 0.53
C GLY A 625 12.27 -22.34 0.19
N GLY A 626 12.10 -21.25 -0.56
CA GLY A 626 10.82 -20.84 -1.15
C GLY A 626 9.73 -20.42 -0.15
N LEU A 627 8.47 -20.78 -0.43
CA LEU A 627 7.30 -20.38 0.37
C LEU A 627 7.19 -21.18 1.67
N MET A 628 7.99 -20.79 2.65
CA MET A 628 7.95 -21.35 4.00
C MET A 628 8.22 -20.25 5.01
N THR A 629 7.54 -20.30 6.14
CA THR A 629 7.83 -19.49 7.34
C THR A 629 7.39 -20.24 8.59
N GLU A 630 7.67 -19.65 9.75
CA GLU A 630 7.40 -20.25 11.05
C GLU A 630 6.24 -19.56 11.78
N VAL A 631 5.50 -20.34 12.56
CA VAL A 631 4.53 -19.87 13.54
C VAL A 631 4.94 -20.36 14.92
N VAL A 632 5.41 -19.45 15.76
CA VAL A 632 5.93 -19.74 17.10
C VAL A 632 4.85 -19.45 18.13
N VAL A 633 4.43 -20.48 18.87
CA VAL A 633 3.50 -20.34 20.00
C VAL A 633 4.30 -20.32 21.30
N THR A 634 4.32 -19.19 21.99
CA THR A 634 5.01 -19.04 23.28
C THR A 634 4.06 -19.29 24.46
N PRO A 635 4.58 -19.67 25.64
CA PRO A 635 3.78 -19.81 26.85
C PRO A 635 2.99 -18.57 27.27
#